data_AF-A0A4Q3VRL3-F1
#
_entry.id   AF-A0A4Q3VRL3-F1
#
_cell.length_a   1.000
_cell.length_b   1.000
_cell.length_c   1.000
_cell.angle_alpha   90.00
_cell.angle_beta   90.00
_cell.angle_gamma   90.00
#
_symmetry.space_group_name_H-M   'P 1'
#
loop_
_entity.id
_entity.type
_entity.pdbx_description
1 polymer ?
#
loop_
_entity_poly.entity_id
_entity_poly.type
_entity_poly.pdbx_seq_one_letter_code
_entity_poly.pdbx_strand_id
1 'polypeptide(L)' 'ETGTLEEVYEPFLIQEGFLMRTPRGREATEKAYAHLGKKPMGGAGPLLF' A
#
# COMPACT_ATOMS: atom_id res chain seq x y z
N GLU A 1 -18.24 15.60 -10.09
CA GLU A 1 -17.56 15.79 -8.79
C GLU A 1 -16.27 14.99 -8.79
N THR A 2 -15.14 15.66 -8.96
CA THR A 2 -13.81 15.08 -8.82
C THR A 2 -13.44 15.06 -7.34
N GLY A 3 -14.09 14.17 -6.57
CA GLY A 3 -13.50 13.74 -5.31
C GLY A 3 -12.21 13.03 -5.68
N THR A 4 -11.09 13.73 -5.49
CA THR A 4 -9.76 13.23 -5.83
C THR A 4 -9.60 11.85 -5.20
N LEU A 5 -9.12 10.89 -5.99
CA LEU A 5 -8.91 9.51 -5.57
C LEU A 5 -8.15 9.43 -4.21
N GLU A 6 -7.31 10.43 -3.97
CA GLU A 6 -6.48 10.66 -2.79
C GLU A 6 -7.27 11.04 -1.52
N GLU A 7 -8.41 11.72 -1.63
CA GLU A 7 -9.21 12.17 -0.48
C GLU A 7 -10.30 11.17 -0.08
N VAL A 8 -10.78 10.36 -1.03
CA VAL A 8 -11.89 9.42 -0.79
C VAL A 8 -11.38 8.02 -0.43
N TYR A 9 -10.34 7.53 -1.11
CA TYR A 9 -9.94 6.12 -0.99
C TYR A 9 -8.71 5.90 -0.09
N GLU A 10 -7.74 6.81 -0.07
CA GLU A 10 -6.59 6.68 0.83
C GLU A 10 -6.97 6.53 2.30
N PRO A 11 -7.90 7.31 2.90
CA PRO A 11 -8.24 7.12 4.31
C PRO A 11 -8.77 5.70 4.58
N PHE A 12 -9.58 5.15 3.67
CA PHE A 12 -10.08 3.78 3.78
C PHE A 12 -8.95 2.75 3.65
N LEU A 13 -8.09 2.89 2.64
CA LEU A 13 -6.99 1.95 2.40
C LEU A 13 -5.94 1.98 3.51
N ILE A 14 -5.71 3.14 4.13
CA ILE A 14 -4.82 3.28 5.29
C ILE A 14 -5.48 2.68 6.53
N GLN A 15 -6.76 2.95 6.78
CA GLN A 15 -7.49 2.40 7.93
C GLN A 15 -7.60 0.88 7.86
N GLU A 16 -7.85 0.32 6.68
CA GLU A 16 -7.86 -1.12 6.45
C GLU A 16 -6.46 -1.75 6.44
N GLY A 17 -5.39 -0.94 6.50
CA GLY A 17 -4.01 -1.42 6.53
C GLY A 17 -3.53 -1.99 5.19
N PHE A 18 -4.13 -1.56 4.08
CA PHE A 18 -3.71 -1.88 2.72
C PHE A 18 -2.65 -0.91 2.17
N LEU A 19 -2.65 0.34 2.65
CA LEU A 19 -1.74 1.40 2.21
C LEU A 19 -1.05 2.04 3.41
N MET A 20 0.25 2.28 3.29
CA MET A 20 1.05 2.97 4.31
C MET A 20 1.72 4.22 3.71
N ARG A 21 1.75 5.30 4.50
CA ARG A 21 2.51 6.51 4.14
C ARG A 21 3.92 6.40 4.71
N THR A 22 4.92 6.55 3.86
CA THR A 22 6.34 6.58 4.24
C THR A 22 6.96 7.92 3.84
N PRO A 23 8.13 8.30 4.38
CA PRO A 23 8.85 9.50 3.95
C PRO A 23 9.20 9.52 2.45
N ARG A 24 9.19 8.35 1.79
CA ARG A 24 9.50 8.19 0.36
C ARG A 24 8.25 8.19 -0.53
N GLY A 25 7.05 8.15 0.04
CA GLY A 25 5.79 8.08 -0.69
C GLY A 25 4.81 7.05 -0.13
N ARG A 26 3.85 6.63 -0.96
CA ARG A 26 2.85 5.61 -0.61
C ARG A 26 3.40 4.21 -0.88
N GLU A 27 3.27 3.32 0.08
CA GLU A 27 3.70 1.93 -0.01
C GLU A 27 2.52 1.00 0.24
N ALA A 28 2.31 0.02 -0.65
CA ALA A 28 1.29 -1.01 -0.46
C ALA A 28 1.80 -2.05 0.56
N THR A 29 0.95 -2.43 1.50
CA THR A 29 1.32 -3.40 2.54
C THR A 29 1.27 -4.83 2.00
N GLU A 30 1.87 -5.78 2.72
CA GLU A 30 1.73 -7.21 2.41
C GLU A 30 0.26 -7.65 2.37
N LYS A 31 -0.59 -7.06 3.21
CA LYS A 31 -2.04 -7.30 3.21
C LYS A 31 -2.66 -6.92 1.86
N ALA A 32 -2.24 -5.81 1.24
CA ALA A 32 -2.73 -5.41 -0.08
C ALA A 32 -2.26 -6.35 -1.17
N TYR A 33 -0.99 -6.73 -1.14
CA TYR A 33 -0.43 -7.71 -2.08
C TYR A 33 -1.14 -9.08 -1.98
N ALA A 34 -1.37 -9.57 -0.76
CA ALA A 34 -2.11 -10.81 -0.52
C ALA A 34 -3.56 -10.72 -1.00
N HIS A 35 -4.26 -9.61 -0.72
CA HIS A 35 -5.65 -9.40 -1.14
C HIS A 35 -5.79 -9.31 -2.67
N LEU A 36 -4.80 -8.72 -3.34
CA LEU A 36 -4.78 -8.59 -4.81
C LEU A 36 -4.18 -9.82 -5.51
N GLY A 37 -3.73 -10.84 -4.77
CA GLY A 37 -3.06 -12.02 -5.32
C GLY A 37 -1.77 -11.68 -6.08
N LYS A 38 -1.15 -10.54 -5.77
CA LYS A 38 0.04 -10.04 -6.46
C LYS A 38 1.27 -10.26 -5.60
N LYS A 39 2.36 -10.72 -6.20
CA LYS A 39 3.67 -10.74 -5.53
C LYS A 39 4.21 -9.30 -5.51
N PRO A 40 4.70 -8.78 -4.37
CA PRO A 40 5.30 -7.45 -4.31
C PRO A 40 6.41 -7.34 -5.35
N MET A 41 6.21 -6.47 -6.34
CA MET A 41 7.14 -6.27 -7.46
C MET A 41 8.10 -5.14 -7.07
N GLY A 42 9.04 -5.45 -6.19
CA GLY A 42 10.08 -4.51 -5.74
C GLY A 42 10.46 -4.68 -4.28
N GLY A 43 11.51 -5.47 -4.02
CA GLY A 43 12.40 -5.23 -2.88
C GLY A 43 11.99 -5.74 -1.51
N ALA A 44 11.68 -7.04 -1.36
CA ALA A 44 11.93 -7.75 -0.11
C ALA A 44 12.30 -9.21 -0.42
N GLY A 45 13.43 -9.39 -1.11
CA GLY A 45 14.25 -10.57 -0.81
C GLY A 45 14.63 -10.51 0.67
N PRO A 46 14.86 -11.65 1.35
CA PRO A 46 15.19 -11.64 2.76
C PRO A 46 16.38 -10.70 2.94
N LEU A 47 16.19 -9.63 3.71
CA LEU A 47 17.33 -8.86 4.19
C LEU A 47 18.12 -9.84 5.04
N LEU A 48 19.21 -10.33 4.47
CA LEU A 48 20.22 -11.12 5.13
C LEU A 48 20.78 -10.26 6.26
N PHE A 49 20.24 -10.47 7.46
CA PHE A 49 20.89 -10.23 8.74
C PHE A 49 20.89 -11.56 9.48
#